data_AF-A0AA87Z6T0-F1
#
_entry.id   AF-A0AA87Z6T0-F1
#
_cell.length_a   1.000
_cell.length_b   1.000
_cell.length_c   1.000
_cell.angle_alpha   90.00
_cell.angle_beta   90.00
_cell.angle_gamma   90.00
#
_symmetry.space_group_name_H-M   'P 1'
#
loop_
_entity.id
_entity.type
_entity.pdbx_description
1 polymer ?
#
loop_
_entity_poly.entity_id
_entity_poly.type
_entity_poly.pdbx_seq_one_letter_code
_entity_poly.pdbx_strand_id
1 'polypeptide(L)'
;MGGFNTLAGALKIPRDRNSFIFEGKLTNPKEAVSHDRRILGDYEAAWRLDSVPSTTKPTPKTPSKPPDLGQVKINVDASAHISRSFIGIGLVARDANGVELGAIARRMAGCFSPFLSECMVVRESVRYALFK
;
A
#
# COMPACT_ATOMS: atom_id res chain seq x y z
N MET A 1 -4.46 -30.27 14.26
CA MET A 1 -5.28 -29.04 14.38
C MET A 1 -4.33 -27.86 14.56
N GLY A 2 -4.14 -27.03 13.55
CA GLY A 2 -3.27 -25.86 13.66
C GLY A 2 -3.12 -25.18 12.30
N GLY A 3 -3.64 -23.96 12.18
CA GLY A 3 -3.48 -23.19 10.94
C GLY A 3 -4.52 -22.10 10.74
N PHE A 4 -4.64 -21.12 11.65
CA PHE A 4 -5.47 -19.93 11.43
C PHE A 4 -4.88 -18.62 11.99
N ASN A 5 -3.54 -18.50 12.12
CA ASN A 5 -2.92 -17.28 12.69
C ASN A 5 -1.99 -16.52 11.74
N THR A 6 -1.84 -16.90 10.47
CA THR A 6 -0.73 -16.39 9.64
C THR A 6 -1.08 -15.19 8.75
N LEU A 7 -2.36 -14.88 8.51
CA LEU A 7 -2.75 -13.83 7.55
C LEU A 7 -2.85 -12.43 8.18
N ALA A 8 -3.20 -12.31 9.47
CA ALA A 8 -3.29 -11.02 10.15
C ALA A 8 -1.91 -10.39 10.45
N GLY A 9 -0.87 -11.22 10.65
CA GLY A 9 0.49 -10.74 10.91
C GLY A 9 1.18 -10.11 9.69
N ALA A 10 0.80 -10.53 8.48
CA ALA A 10 1.49 -10.14 7.24
C ALA A 10 1.20 -8.70 6.79
N LEU A 11 0.03 -8.14 7.13
CA LEU A 11 -0.35 -6.76 6.81
C LEU A 11 0.07 -5.75 7.89
N LYS A 12 0.32 -6.23 9.12
CA LYS A 12 0.71 -5.42 10.26
C LYS A 12 2.16 -4.91 10.16
N ILE A 13 3.07 -5.79 9.75
CA ILE A 13 4.51 -5.48 9.66
C ILE A 13 4.82 -4.42 8.57
N PRO A 14 4.19 -4.43 7.37
CA PRO A 14 4.40 -3.39 6.38
C PRO A 14 3.79 -2.03 6.80
N ARG A 15 2.60 -2.02 7.41
CA ARG A 15 1.90 -0.76 7.77
C ARG A 15 2.61 -0.02 8.91
N ASP A 16 2.90 -0.71 10.02
CA ASP A 16 3.54 -0.08 11.18
C ASP A 16 4.95 0.41 10.85
N ARG A 17 5.68 -0.35 10.02
CA ARG A 17 6.99 0.05 9.50
C ARG A 17 6.90 1.26 8.57
N ASN A 18 5.92 1.30 7.67
CA ASN A 18 5.73 2.46 6.78
C ASN A 18 5.29 3.71 7.57
N SER A 19 4.39 3.57 8.55
CA SER A 19 3.97 4.66 9.44
C SER A 19 5.14 5.25 10.23
N PHE A 20 6.00 4.39 10.77
CA PHE A 20 7.19 4.82 11.49
C PHE A 20 8.21 5.51 10.57
N ILE A 21 8.52 4.91 9.42
CA ILE A 21 9.54 5.43 8.48
C ILE A 21 9.09 6.74 7.82
N PHE A 22 7.83 6.86 7.41
CA PHE A 22 7.36 7.98 6.59
C PHE A 22 6.61 9.06 7.37
N GLU A 23 5.96 8.70 8.48
CA GLU A 23 5.21 9.65 9.30
C GLU A 23 5.88 9.95 10.64
N GLY A 24 6.96 9.22 11.00
CA GLY A 24 7.59 9.30 12.32
C GLY A 24 6.69 8.81 13.45
N LYS A 25 5.61 8.09 13.12
CA LYS A 25 4.60 7.67 14.08
C LYS A 25 4.84 6.22 14.47
N LEU A 26 5.20 6.02 15.73
CA LEU A 26 5.06 4.72 16.37
C LEU A 26 3.58 4.52 16.72
N THR A 27 2.90 3.70 15.93
CA THR A 27 1.53 3.31 16.24
C THR A 27 1.53 2.56 17.57
N ASN A 28 0.72 2.99 18.53
CA ASN A 28 0.56 2.26 19.79
C ASN A 28 0.07 0.83 19.47
N PRO A 29 0.73 -0.24 19.97
CA PRO A 29 0.35 -1.61 19.65
C PRO A 29 -1.12 -1.93 19.94
N LYS A 30 -1.71 -1.30 20.96
CA LYS A 30 -3.14 -1.47 21.31
C LYS A 30 -4.08 -0.78 20.33
N GLU A 31 -3.69 0.39 19.82
CA GLU A 31 -4.46 1.12 18.81
C GLU A 31 -4.39 0.42 17.46
N ALA A 32 -3.21 -0.09 17.09
CA ALA A 32 -3.04 -0.89 15.88
C ALA A 32 -3.94 -2.13 15.90
N VAL A 33 -3.96 -2.88 17.01
CA VAL A 33 -4.84 -4.06 17.17
C VAL A 33 -6.32 -3.67 17.13
N SER A 34 -6.70 -2.57 17.77
CA SER A 34 -8.09 -2.08 17.76
C SER A 34 -8.53 -1.68 16.35
N HIS A 35 -7.66 -0.99 15.61
CA HIS A 35 -7.90 -0.60 14.22
C HIS A 35 -8.00 -1.82 13.30
N ASP A 36 -7.10 -2.79 13.45
CA ASP A 36 -7.13 -4.03 12.66
C ASP A 36 -8.38 -4.87 12.96
N ARG A 37 -8.80 -4.93 14.23
CA ARG A 37 -10.06 -5.59 14.61
C ARG A 37 -11.27 -4.89 14.00
N ARG A 38 -11.25 -3.55 13.90
CA ARG A 38 -12.31 -2.79 13.23
C ARG A 38 -12.35 -3.10 11.74
N ILE A 39 -11.21 -3.07 11.05
CA ILE A 39 -11.14 -3.43 9.62
C ILE A 39 -11.58 -4.87 9.38
N LEU A 40 -11.22 -5.79 10.27
CA LEU A 40 -11.68 -7.18 10.19
C LEU A 40 -13.20 -7.27 10.36
N GLY A 41 -13.78 -6.54 11.32
CA GLY A 41 -15.22 -6.46 11.51
C GLY A 41 -15.95 -5.87 10.30
N ASP A 42 -15.41 -4.79 9.73
CA ASP A 42 -15.95 -4.16 8.51
C ASP A 42 -15.90 -5.12 7.32
N TYR A 43 -14.80 -5.89 7.18
CA TYR A 43 -14.66 -6.93 6.17
C TYR A 43 -15.63 -8.08 6.38
N GLU A 44 -15.77 -8.60 7.62
CA GLU A 44 -16.72 -9.66 7.93
C GLU A 44 -18.17 -9.23 7.67
N ALA A 45 -18.50 -7.97 7.98
CA ALA A 45 -19.82 -7.39 7.70
C ALA A 45 -20.08 -7.27 6.19
N ALA A 46 -19.10 -6.77 5.42
CA ALA A 46 -19.19 -6.68 3.96
C ALA A 46 -19.29 -8.08 3.32
N TRP A 47 -18.48 -9.04 3.77
CA TRP A 47 -18.51 -10.42 3.28
C TRP A 47 -19.85 -11.11 3.56
N ARG A 48 -20.48 -10.84 4.71
CA ARG A 48 -21.83 -11.34 5.02
C ARG A 48 -22.91 -10.76 4.11
N LEU A 49 -22.77 -9.51 3.65
CA LEU A 49 -23.67 -8.91 2.66
C LEU A 49 -23.45 -9.49 1.25
N ASP A 50 -22.20 -9.80 0.89
CA ASP A 50 -21.83 -10.48 -0.37
C ASP A 50 -22.11 -12.00 -0.35
N SER A 51 -22.57 -12.55 0.79
CA SER A 51 -22.98 -13.95 0.93
C SER A 51 -24.40 -14.21 0.42
N VAL A 52 -25.14 -13.16 0.03
CA VAL A 52 -26.23 -13.28 -0.95
C VAL A 52 -25.59 -13.75 -2.26
N PRO A 53 -26.09 -14.78 -2.96
CA PRO A 53 -25.36 -15.39 -4.06
C PRO A 53 -25.21 -14.44 -5.25
N SER A 54 -24.21 -13.56 -5.20
CA SER A 54 -23.61 -12.92 -6.35
C SER A 54 -22.72 -13.95 -7.02
N THR A 55 -22.98 -14.21 -8.30
CA THR A 55 -22.43 -15.32 -9.10
C THR A 55 -20.94 -15.14 -9.44
N THR A 56 -20.19 -14.32 -8.70
CA THR A 56 -18.78 -14.02 -9.00
C THR A 56 -17.94 -14.23 -7.74
N LYS A 57 -17.31 -15.41 -7.64
CA LYS A 57 -16.31 -15.68 -6.60
C LYS A 57 -15.19 -14.63 -6.72
N PRO A 58 -14.77 -13.95 -5.63
CA PRO A 58 -13.59 -13.10 -5.68
C PRO A 58 -12.40 -13.96 -6.06
N THR A 59 -11.80 -13.66 -7.20
CA THR A 59 -10.60 -14.34 -7.70
C THR A 59 -9.50 -14.18 -6.64
N PRO A 60 -8.79 -15.25 -6.24
CA PRO A 60 -7.64 -15.12 -5.36
C PRO A 60 -6.68 -14.09 -5.97
N LYS A 61 -6.42 -12.99 -5.25
CA LYS A 61 -5.43 -11.98 -5.66
C LYS A 61 -4.08 -12.69 -5.76
N THR A 62 -3.68 -13.05 -6.97
CA THR A 62 -2.41 -13.73 -7.22
C THR A 62 -1.31 -12.80 -6.71
N PRO A 63 -0.34 -13.29 -5.92
CA PRO A 63 0.84 -12.51 -5.57
C PRO A 63 1.44 -11.97 -6.86
N SER A 64 1.69 -10.67 -6.91
CA SER A 64 2.21 -10.03 -8.12
C SER A 64 3.52 -10.70 -8.51
N LYS A 65 3.57 -11.25 -9.73
CA LYS A 65 4.76 -11.90 -10.30
C LYS A 65 5.97 -10.95 -10.19
N PRO A 66 7.16 -11.44 -9.81
CA PRO A 66 8.38 -10.64 -9.91
C PRO A 66 8.59 -10.18 -11.37
N PRO A 67 9.24 -9.01 -11.58
CA PRO A 67 9.57 -8.56 -12.93
C PRO A 67 10.56 -9.53 -13.59
N ASP A 68 10.60 -9.55 -14.92
CA ASP A 68 11.58 -10.38 -15.64
C ASP A 68 13.01 -9.80 -15.46
N LEU A 69 14.04 -10.61 -15.73
CA LEU A 69 15.43 -10.15 -15.64
C LEU A 69 15.68 -8.93 -16.53
N GLY A 70 16.35 -7.91 -15.99
CA GLY A 70 16.58 -6.64 -16.66
C GLY A 70 15.42 -5.65 -16.58
N GLN A 71 14.29 -6.01 -15.94
CA GLN A 71 13.19 -5.10 -15.65
C GLN A 71 13.20 -4.65 -14.18
N VAL A 72 12.64 -3.47 -13.96
CA VAL A 72 12.45 -2.89 -12.63
C VAL A 72 10.96 -2.81 -12.34
N LYS A 73 10.54 -3.32 -11.19
CA LYS A 73 9.19 -3.13 -10.68
C LYS A 73 9.18 -1.92 -9.76
N ILE A 74 8.33 -0.94 -10.07
CA ILE A 74 8.12 0.22 -9.21
C ILE A 74 6.73 0.18 -8.61
N ASN A 75 6.67 0.00 -7.29
CA ASN A 75 5.42 0.17 -6.55
C ASN A 75 5.28 1.65 -6.20
N VAL A 76 4.11 2.21 -6.41
CA VAL A 76 3.79 3.62 -6.13
C VAL A 76 2.57 3.71 -5.22
N ASP A 77 2.49 4.80 -4.45
CA ASP A 77 1.34 5.18 -3.63
C ASP A 77 1.33 6.70 -3.45
N ALA A 78 0.15 7.30 -3.38
CA ALA A 78 0.01 8.73 -3.13
C ALA A 78 -1.02 9.04 -2.03
N SER A 79 -0.73 10.09 -1.25
CA SER A 79 -1.64 10.62 -0.25
C SER A 79 -2.07 12.05 -0.58
N ALA A 80 -3.35 12.38 -0.38
CA ALA A 80 -3.86 13.73 -0.56
C ALA A 80 -4.15 14.38 0.80
N HIS A 81 -3.50 15.51 1.11
CA HIS A 81 -3.69 16.26 2.35
C HIS A 81 -4.28 17.65 2.05
N ILE A 82 -5.58 17.68 1.73
CA ILE A 82 -6.30 18.89 1.32
C ILE A 82 -6.18 20.02 2.36
N SER A 83 -6.36 19.71 3.64
CA SER A 83 -6.27 20.69 4.73
C SER A 83 -4.87 21.30 4.92
N ARG A 84 -3.84 20.63 4.39
CA ARG A 84 -2.44 21.06 4.48
C ARG A 84 -1.86 21.49 3.14
N SER A 85 -2.68 21.51 2.09
CA SER A 85 -2.32 21.95 0.73
C SER A 85 -1.13 21.23 0.10
N PHE A 86 -0.98 19.93 0.36
CA PHE A 86 0.04 19.11 -0.29
C PHE A 86 -0.45 17.70 -0.58
N ILE A 87 0.29 17.02 -1.46
CA ILE A 87 0.22 15.57 -1.66
C ILE A 87 1.52 14.90 -1.21
N GLY A 88 1.40 13.75 -0.57
CA GLY A 88 2.53 12.85 -0.35
C GLY A 88 2.65 11.92 -1.56
N ILE A 89 3.86 11.68 -2.02
CA ILE A 89 4.14 10.67 -3.03
C ILE A 89 5.21 9.72 -2.54
N GLY A 90 5.01 8.43 -2.79
CA GLY A 90 5.91 7.35 -2.39
C GLY A 90 6.14 6.37 -3.53
N LEU A 91 7.40 5.96 -3.73
CA LEU A 91 7.73 4.85 -4.63
C LEU A 91 8.85 3.99 -4.06
N VAL A 92 8.83 2.71 -4.44
CA VAL A 92 9.91 1.75 -4.17
C VAL A 92 10.19 0.97 -5.45
N ALA A 93 11.41 1.04 -5.95
CA ALA A 93 11.91 0.30 -7.10
C ALA A 93 12.60 -0.99 -6.67
N ARG A 94 12.31 -2.10 -7.34
CA ARG A 94 12.89 -3.42 -7.05
C ARG A 94 13.27 -4.17 -8.31
N ASP A 95 14.32 -4.98 -8.21
CA ASP A 95 14.72 -5.91 -9.28
C ASP A 95 13.91 -7.22 -9.26
N ALA A 96 14.25 -8.14 -10.16
CA ALA A 96 13.64 -9.47 -10.27
C ALA A 96 13.87 -10.37 -9.04
N ASN A 97 14.94 -10.11 -8.28
CA ASN A 97 15.26 -10.84 -7.04
C ASN A 97 14.56 -10.23 -5.82
N GLY A 98 13.81 -9.14 -6.02
CA GLY A 98 13.15 -8.39 -4.95
C GLY A 98 14.09 -7.46 -4.18
N VAL A 99 15.32 -7.27 -4.65
CA VAL A 99 16.29 -6.33 -4.08
C VAL A 99 15.80 -4.91 -4.35
N GLU A 100 15.80 -4.07 -3.31
CA GLU A 100 15.44 -2.67 -3.43
C GLU A 100 16.55 -1.88 -4.13
N LEU A 101 16.21 -1.30 -5.29
CA LEU A 101 17.09 -0.43 -6.08
C LEU A 101 17.00 1.03 -5.63
N GLY A 102 15.96 1.36 -4.87
CA GLY A 102 15.81 2.62 -4.15
C GLY A 102 14.35 3.02 -3.96
N ALA A 103 14.16 4.06 -3.17
CA ALA A 103 12.86 4.60 -2.83
C ALA A 103 12.85 6.13 -2.85
N ILE A 104 11.67 6.71 -3.07
CA ILE A 104 11.41 8.13 -2.85
C ILE A 104 10.20 8.26 -1.95
N ALA A 105 10.28 9.17 -0.98
CA ALA A 105 9.14 9.73 -0.29
C ALA A 105 9.31 11.25 -0.24
N ARG A 106 8.37 12.00 -0.82
CA ARG A 106 8.41 13.47 -0.76
C ARG A 106 7.03 14.09 -0.82
N ARG A 107 6.94 15.35 -0.41
CA ARG A 107 5.73 16.17 -0.51
C ARG A 107 5.79 17.01 -1.78
N MET A 108 4.66 17.13 -2.47
CA MET A 108 4.49 18.07 -3.57
C MET A 108 3.38 19.05 -3.21
N ALA A 109 3.63 20.34 -3.41
CA ALA A 109 2.64 21.39 -3.16
C ALA A 109 1.43 21.21 -4.10
N GLY A 110 0.23 21.43 -3.56
CA GLY A 110 -1.01 21.37 -4.31
C GLY A 110 -2.10 20.54 -3.63
N CYS A 111 -3.35 20.90 -3.92
CA CYS A 111 -4.53 20.16 -3.52
C CYS A 111 -5.05 19.37 -4.72
N PHE A 112 -4.65 18.10 -4.83
CA PHE A 112 -5.13 17.22 -5.88
C PHE A 112 -6.13 16.22 -5.31
N SER A 113 -7.05 15.77 -6.17
CA SER A 113 -7.87 14.61 -5.84
C SER A 113 -6.97 13.38 -5.68
N PRO A 114 -7.38 12.36 -4.90
CA PRO A 114 -6.61 11.13 -4.76
C PRO A 114 -6.19 10.52 -6.11
N PHE A 115 -7.10 10.50 -7.09
CA PHE A 115 -6.80 10.03 -8.45
C PHE A 115 -5.68 10.82 -9.13
N LEU A 116 -5.73 12.16 -9.07
CA LEU A 116 -4.67 12.99 -9.64
C LEU A 116 -3.35 12.82 -8.89
N SER A 117 -3.38 12.63 -7.57
CA SER A 117 -2.18 12.33 -6.77
C SER A 117 -1.54 11.01 -7.21
N GLU A 118 -2.33 9.97 -7.48
CA GLU A 118 -1.85 8.70 -8.04
C GLU A 118 -1.21 8.88 -9.42
N CYS A 119 -1.85 9.64 -10.32
CA CYS A 119 -1.24 9.97 -11.62
C CYS A 119 0.09 10.71 -11.46
N MET A 120 0.19 11.59 -10.47
CA MET A 120 1.41 12.36 -10.20
C MET A 120 2.54 11.46 -9.71
N VAL A 121 2.30 10.51 -8.80
CA VAL A 121 3.36 9.58 -8.35
C VAL A 121 3.80 8.65 -9.48
N VAL A 122 2.88 8.22 -10.37
CA VAL A 122 3.25 7.44 -11.58
C VAL A 122 4.16 8.26 -12.51
N ARG A 123 3.85 9.55 -12.74
CA ARG A 123 4.72 10.41 -13.55
C ARG A 123 6.11 10.55 -12.93
N GLU A 124 6.18 10.77 -11.62
CA GLU A 124 7.46 10.92 -10.91
C GLU A 124 8.26 9.61 -10.86
N SER A 125 7.59 8.45 -10.84
CA SER A 125 8.26 7.15 -10.88
C SER A 125 8.89 6.84 -12.23
N VAL A 126 8.24 7.22 -13.33
CA VAL A 126 8.83 7.12 -14.68
C VAL A 126 10.07 8.03 -14.78
N ARG A 127 9.99 9.26 -14.27
CA ARG A 127 11.14 10.17 -14.24
C ARG A 127 12.29 9.59 -13.42
N TYR A 128 11.99 9.02 -12.26
CA TYR A 128 12.98 8.33 -11.44
C TYR A 128 13.67 7.19 -12.20
N ALA A 129 12.91 6.41 -12.97
CA ALA A 129 13.45 5.28 -13.73
C ALA A 129 14.34 5.70 -14.91
N LEU A 130 14.09 6.87 -15.50
CA LEU A 130 14.79 7.36 -16.69
C LEU A 130 16.03 8.22 -16.38
N PHE A 131 16.01 8.96 -15.27
CA PHE A 131 17.01 9.99 -14.96
C PHE A 131 17.85 9.68 -13.71
N LYS A 132 17.94 8.40 -13.34
CA LYS A 132 18.90 7.91 -12.34
C LYS A 132 20.03 7.15 -12.99
#